data_AF-A0A812SWV1-F1
#
_entry.id   AF-A0A812SWV1-F1
#
_cell.length_a   1.000
_cell.length_b   1.000
_cell.length_c   1.000
_cell.angle_alpha   90.00
_cell.angle_beta   90.00
_cell.angle_gamma   90.00
#
_symmetry.space_group_name_H-M   'P 1'
#
loop_
_entity.id
_entity.type
_entity.pdbx_description
1 polymer ?
#
loop_
_entity_poly.entity_id
_entity_poly.type
_entity_poly.pdbx_seq_one_letter_code
_entity_poly.pdbx_strand_id
1 'polypeptide(L)'
;MKSRFVKFGVVVGALAWGEPGFAGPLFLWSPWRSKLLQPLHRQQLLQQVLETSGSRRRTDLLRSLVQKPDVFRPETRDAEVDGWTEWKFGMRNYLGVIDPGFIIDLDEVERHPNRPIDMGTIDAAAGRRSLELCAILQSFVRHRPAKLIRAVTHNNGYEGWRILVTEMQPSTRPRQLALANQLANVKFDPKVQIHMSLSSETTYQKLKEQVIAYERSTTRWQPNATGLALPTTKSLDSPQPMEIDSITSK
;
A
#
# COMPACT_ATOMS: atom_id res chain seq x y z
N MET A 1 6.88 -58.05 22.96
CA MET A 1 7.82 -56.91 22.92
C MET A 1 7.03 -55.63 23.21
N LYS A 2 7.14 -55.09 24.44
CA LYS A 2 6.42 -53.87 24.87
C LYS A 2 7.43 -52.73 25.05
N SER A 3 7.20 -51.65 24.31
CA SER A 3 8.09 -50.49 24.19
C SER A 3 7.96 -49.53 25.38
N ARG A 4 9.08 -49.02 25.86
CA ARG A 4 9.23 -48.13 27.03
C ARG A 4 8.92 -46.67 26.64
N PHE A 5 8.11 -46.01 27.46
CA PHE A 5 7.86 -44.56 27.41
C PHE A 5 8.99 -43.79 28.10
N VAL A 6 9.59 -42.83 27.38
CA VAL A 6 10.63 -41.91 27.88
C VAL A 6 9.96 -40.69 28.49
N LYS A 7 10.27 -40.37 29.75
CA LYS A 7 9.93 -39.09 30.41
C LYS A 7 11.13 -38.15 30.34
N PHE A 8 10.96 -36.98 29.72
CA PHE A 8 11.89 -35.86 29.82
C PHE A 8 11.75 -35.19 31.20
N GLY A 9 12.77 -35.32 32.03
CA GLY A 9 12.94 -34.56 33.27
C GLY A 9 13.72 -33.29 32.98
N VAL A 10 13.12 -32.13 33.29
CA VAL A 10 13.80 -30.84 33.28
C VAL A 10 14.69 -30.76 34.51
N VAL A 11 16.00 -30.72 34.30
CA VAL A 11 17.02 -30.45 35.32
C VAL A 11 17.16 -28.93 35.44
N VAL A 12 16.77 -28.36 36.58
CA VAL A 12 17.13 -26.99 36.95
C VAL A 12 18.22 -27.09 38.01
N GLY A 13 19.40 -26.56 37.65
CA GLY A 13 20.63 -26.64 38.43
C GLY A 13 20.55 -25.90 39.75
N ALA A 14 21.04 -26.56 40.80
CA ALA A 14 21.38 -25.96 42.07
C ALA A 14 22.76 -25.28 41.94
N LEU A 15 22.78 -23.94 41.89
CA LEU A 15 24.00 -23.17 42.15
C LEU A 15 24.08 -22.89 43.65
N ALA A 16 25.18 -23.33 44.25
CA ALA A 16 25.56 -23.07 45.62
C ALA A 16 25.93 -21.59 45.83
N TRP A 17 25.52 -21.01 46.96
CA TRP A 17 26.22 -19.92 47.64
C TRP A 17 26.19 -20.20 49.14
N GLY A 18 27.37 -20.29 49.73
CA GLY A 18 27.58 -20.35 51.17
C GLY A 18 27.73 -18.95 51.76
N GLU A 19 27.34 -18.81 53.03
CA GLU A 19 28.11 -18.26 54.17
C GLU A 19 27.15 -17.99 55.36
N PRO A 20 27.66 -17.91 56.60
CA PRO A 20 26.96 -18.33 57.82
C PRO A 20 26.41 -17.19 58.67
N GLY A 21 25.48 -17.55 59.56
CA GLY A 21 25.35 -16.94 60.89
C GLY A 21 24.74 -15.55 60.97
N PHE A 22 23.41 -15.47 61.02
CA PHE A 22 22.73 -14.42 61.78
C PHE A 22 21.43 -14.97 62.39
N ALA A 23 21.36 -14.98 63.72
CA ALA A 23 20.18 -15.31 64.50
C ALA A 23 19.26 -14.08 64.60
N GLY A 24 18.00 -14.24 64.18
CA GLY A 24 16.95 -13.20 64.21
C GLY A 24 15.67 -13.71 63.50
N PRO A 25 14.47 -13.26 63.90
CA PRO A 25 13.38 -14.15 64.28
C PRO A 25 12.67 -14.79 63.08
N LEU A 26 12.55 -16.12 63.13
CA LEU A 26 11.54 -16.98 62.49
C LEU A 26 10.73 -16.32 61.36
N PHE A 27 11.37 -16.10 60.21
CA PHE A 27 10.65 -16.01 58.94
C PHE A 27 10.11 -17.41 58.64
N LEU A 28 8.89 -17.69 59.12
CA LEU A 28 8.10 -18.82 58.67
C LEU A 28 8.02 -18.76 57.14
N TRP A 29 8.82 -19.59 56.48
CA TRP A 29 8.57 -20.04 55.12
C TRP A 29 7.30 -20.90 55.17
N SER A 30 6.17 -20.21 55.27
CA SER A 30 4.87 -20.80 55.46
C SER A 30 4.43 -21.43 54.13
N PRO A 31 4.09 -22.73 54.07
CA PRO A 31 3.53 -23.40 52.88
C PRO A 31 2.25 -22.75 52.34
N TRP A 32 1.67 -21.83 53.12
CA TRP A 32 0.45 -21.08 52.86
C TRP A 32 0.64 -19.90 51.88
N ARG A 33 1.85 -19.32 51.76
CA ARG A 33 2.14 -18.28 50.74
C ARG A 33 2.02 -18.86 49.32
N SER A 34 2.48 -20.10 49.13
CA SER A 34 2.35 -20.86 47.88
C SER A 34 0.89 -21.22 47.57
N LYS A 35 0.08 -21.53 48.60
CA LYS A 35 -1.35 -21.82 48.44
C LYS A 35 -2.21 -20.58 48.14
N LEU A 36 -1.81 -19.39 48.59
CA LEU A 36 -2.53 -18.12 48.35
C LEU A 36 -2.11 -17.42 47.04
N LEU A 37 -0.90 -17.65 46.52
CA LEU A 37 -0.50 -17.18 45.18
C LEU A 37 -1.08 -18.04 44.03
N GLN A 38 -1.42 -19.31 44.29
CA GLN A 38 -2.05 -20.20 43.32
C GLN A 38 -3.40 -19.71 42.77
N PRO A 39 -4.38 -19.25 43.58
CA PRO A 39 -5.65 -18.76 43.06
C PRO A 39 -5.50 -17.47 42.24
N LEU A 40 -4.61 -16.56 42.63
CA LEU A 40 -4.39 -15.30 41.91
C LEU A 40 -3.75 -15.55 40.54
N HIS A 41 -2.71 -16.39 40.47
CA HIS A 41 -2.08 -16.76 39.21
C HIS A 41 -3.04 -17.54 38.30
N ARG A 42 -3.88 -18.42 38.87
CA ARG A 42 -4.96 -19.10 38.15
C ARG A 42 -5.98 -18.11 37.59
N GLN A 43 -6.39 -17.09 38.36
CA GLN A 43 -7.31 -16.06 37.88
C GLN A 43 -6.72 -15.26 36.71
N GLN A 44 -5.44 -14.88 36.79
CA GLN A 44 -4.75 -14.21 35.68
C GLN A 44 -4.70 -15.08 34.42
N LEU A 45 -4.40 -16.38 34.55
CA LEU A 45 -4.41 -17.32 33.43
C LEU A 45 -5.79 -17.48 32.80
N LEU A 46 -6.84 -17.56 33.62
CA LEU A 46 -8.23 -17.62 33.13
C LEU A 46 -8.60 -16.36 32.37
N GLN A 47 -8.20 -15.20 32.88
CA GLN A 47 -8.44 -13.91 32.25
C GLN A 47 -7.71 -13.81 30.90
N GLN A 48 -6.44 -14.23 30.83
CA GLN A 48 -5.69 -14.32 29.57
C GLN A 48 -6.34 -15.28 28.57
N VAL A 49 -6.83 -16.44 29.02
CA VAL A 49 -7.50 -17.40 28.14
C VAL A 49 -8.81 -16.81 27.60
N LEU A 50 -9.61 -16.14 28.43
CA LEU A 50 -10.83 -15.44 28.02
C LEU A 50 -10.55 -14.31 27.03
N GLU A 51 -9.53 -13.49 27.28
CA GLU A 51 -9.09 -12.41 26.39
C GLU A 51 -8.59 -12.96 25.05
N THR A 52 -7.76 -14.01 25.06
CA THR A 52 -7.28 -14.67 23.85
C THR A 52 -8.43 -15.27 23.05
N SER A 53 -9.40 -15.87 23.75
CA SER A 53 -10.61 -16.44 23.14
C SER A 53 -11.51 -15.35 22.54
N GLY A 54 -11.66 -14.22 23.23
CA GLY A 54 -12.40 -13.06 22.77
C GLY A 54 -11.74 -12.41 21.55
N SER A 55 -10.41 -12.29 21.57
CA SER A 55 -9.62 -11.78 20.45
C SER A 55 -9.78 -12.68 19.22
N ARG A 56 -9.68 -14.01 19.38
CA ARG A 56 -9.88 -14.97 18.27
C ARG A 56 -11.28 -14.87 17.67
N ARG A 57 -12.32 -14.80 18.50
CA ARG A 57 -13.71 -14.63 18.02
C ARG A 57 -13.88 -13.31 17.29
N ARG A 58 -13.30 -12.23 17.79
CA ARG A 58 -13.32 -10.92 17.14
C ARG A 58 -12.64 -10.97 15.77
N THR A 59 -11.45 -11.55 15.66
CA THR A 59 -10.75 -11.70 14.36
C THR A 59 -11.54 -12.59 13.40
N ASP A 60 -12.18 -13.64 13.90
CA ASP A 60 -13.03 -14.54 13.10
C ASP A 60 -14.30 -13.86 12.58
N LEU A 61 -14.86 -12.91 13.33
CA LEU A 61 -15.98 -12.08 12.89
C LEU A 61 -15.51 -11.02 11.90
N LEU A 62 -14.39 -10.34 12.19
CA LEU A 62 -13.85 -9.30 11.31
C LEU A 62 -13.47 -9.88 9.94
N ARG A 63 -12.85 -11.06 9.86
CA ARG A 63 -12.58 -11.72 8.56
C ARG A 63 -13.85 -12.05 7.77
N SER A 64 -14.99 -12.22 8.45
CA SER A 64 -16.27 -12.51 7.79
C SER A 64 -16.97 -11.26 7.29
N LEU A 65 -16.75 -10.13 7.97
CA LEU A 65 -17.37 -8.84 7.68
C LEU A 65 -16.56 -8.02 6.67
N VAL A 66 -15.23 -8.20 6.66
CA VAL A 66 -14.35 -7.49 5.73
C VAL A 66 -14.50 -8.11 4.34
N GLN A 67 -14.82 -7.25 3.37
CA GLN A 67 -14.90 -7.66 1.97
C GLN A 67 -13.52 -8.10 1.48
N LYS A 68 -13.48 -9.26 0.85
CA LYS A 68 -12.25 -9.76 0.22
C LYS A 68 -11.87 -8.82 -0.93
N PRO A 69 -10.59 -8.45 -1.06
CA PRO A 69 -10.14 -7.61 -2.16
C PRO A 69 -10.41 -8.32 -3.48
N ASP A 70 -10.75 -7.54 -4.51
CA ASP A 70 -10.96 -8.09 -5.84
C ASP A 70 -9.64 -8.62 -6.40
N VAL A 71 -9.74 -9.59 -7.32
CA VAL A 71 -8.59 -10.16 -7.98
C VAL A 71 -8.02 -9.12 -8.93
N PHE A 72 -6.75 -8.74 -8.74
CA PHE A 72 -6.06 -7.79 -9.59
C PHE A 72 -5.75 -8.42 -10.95
N ARG A 73 -6.46 -7.99 -11.99
CA ARG A 73 -6.35 -8.49 -13.37
C ARG A 73 -6.09 -7.36 -14.37
N PRO A 74 -4.88 -6.78 -14.36
CA PRO A 74 -4.55 -5.78 -15.36
C PRO A 74 -4.38 -6.42 -16.74
N GLU A 75 -5.04 -5.86 -17.75
CA GLU A 75 -4.89 -6.26 -19.15
C GLU A 75 -3.81 -5.46 -19.87
N THR A 76 -3.63 -4.18 -19.51
CA THR A 76 -2.68 -3.25 -20.11
C THR A 76 -1.83 -2.55 -19.06
N ARG A 77 -0.67 -2.01 -19.46
CA ARG A 77 0.24 -1.28 -18.56
C ARG A 77 -0.39 -0.01 -17.97
N ASP A 78 -1.31 0.64 -18.68
CA ASP A 78 -2.00 1.81 -18.15
C ASP A 78 -3.02 1.40 -17.09
N ALA A 79 -3.77 0.29 -17.32
CA ALA A 79 -4.65 -0.29 -16.31
C ALA A 79 -3.89 -0.81 -15.07
N GLU A 80 -2.65 -1.27 -15.24
CA GLU A 80 -1.75 -1.60 -14.11
C GLU A 80 -1.53 -0.39 -13.21
N VAL A 81 -1.18 0.75 -13.80
CA VAL A 81 -0.85 1.98 -13.05
C VAL A 81 -2.07 2.55 -12.34
N ASP A 82 -3.22 2.59 -13.02
CA ASP A 82 -4.44 3.19 -12.48
C ASP A 82 -5.04 2.37 -11.33
N GLY A 83 -5.03 1.03 -11.44
CA GLY A 83 -5.66 0.15 -10.45
C GLY A 83 -4.76 -0.27 -9.28
N TRP A 84 -3.43 -0.10 -9.41
CA TRP A 84 -2.47 -0.64 -8.44
C TRP A 84 -2.59 -0.01 -7.05
N THR A 85 -2.73 1.32 -6.96
CA THR A 85 -2.73 2.04 -5.67
C THR A 85 -3.92 1.62 -4.81
N GLU A 86 -5.12 1.59 -5.41
CA GLU A 86 -6.35 1.16 -4.73
C GLU A 86 -6.30 -0.31 -4.32
N TRP A 87 -5.86 -1.18 -5.24
CA TRP A 87 -5.74 -2.60 -4.94
C TRP A 87 -4.72 -2.88 -3.82
N LYS A 88 -3.54 -2.24 -3.87
CA LYS A 88 -2.50 -2.37 -2.84
C LYS A 88 -3.04 -1.94 -1.48
N PHE A 89 -3.77 -0.83 -1.41
CA PHE A 89 -4.37 -0.34 -0.18
C PHE A 89 -5.41 -1.34 0.38
N GLY A 90 -6.35 -1.80 -0.46
CA GLY A 90 -7.34 -2.80 -0.07
C GLY A 90 -6.71 -4.11 0.40
N MET A 91 -5.69 -4.58 -0.31
CA MET A 91 -4.95 -5.81 0.01
C MET A 91 -4.23 -5.70 1.37
N ARG A 92 -3.56 -4.57 1.63
CA ARG A 92 -2.90 -4.32 2.93
C ARG A 92 -3.90 -4.31 4.08
N ASN A 93 -5.02 -3.62 3.93
CA ASN A 93 -6.07 -3.59 4.97
C ASN A 93 -6.65 -4.98 5.24
N TYR A 94 -6.87 -5.77 4.19
CA TYR A 94 -7.34 -7.15 4.32
C TYR A 94 -6.34 -8.03 5.07
N LEU A 95 -5.04 -7.94 4.75
CA LEU A 95 -3.99 -8.69 5.46
C LEU A 95 -3.89 -8.30 6.93
N GLY A 96 -4.05 -7.01 7.26
CA GLY A 96 -4.03 -6.54 8.65
C GLY A 96 -5.19 -7.08 9.50
N VAL A 97 -6.31 -7.44 8.88
CA VAL A 97 -7.44 -8.09 9.57
C VAL A 97 -7.17 -9.57 9.83
N ILE A 98 -6.42 -10.24 8.95
CA ILE A 98 -6.03 -11.64 9.13
C ILE A 98 -5.00 -11.77 10.24
N ASP A 99 -3.89 -11.04 10.13
CA ASP A 99 -2.84 -11.00 11.14
C ASP A 99 -2.20 -9.59 11.15
N PRO A 100 -2.24 -8.88 12.30
CA PRO A 100 -1.60 -7.57 12.42
C PRO A 100 -0.08 -7.62 12.15
N GLY A 101 0.56 -8.78 12.30
CA GLY A 101 1.98 -8.97 12.00
C GLY A 101 2.32 -8.68 10.53
N PHE A 102 1.39 -8.91 9.59
CA PHE A 102 1.63 -8.61 8.18
C PHE A 102 1.88 -7.12 7.94
N ILE A 103 1.17 -6.22 8.61
CA ILE A 103 1.33 -4.78 8.38
C ILE A 103 2.75 -4.34 8.76
N ILE A 104 3.25 -4.82 9.90
CA ILE A 104 4.59 -4.48 10.40
C ILE A 104 5.66 -4.98 9.42
N ASP A 105 5.54 -6.25 9.01
CA ASP A 105 6.51 -6.86 8.10
C ASP A 105 6.48 -6.16 6.74
N LEU A 106 5.30 -5.89 6.18
CA LEU A 106 5.13 -5.22 4.88
C LEU A 106 5.64 -3.77 4.89
N ASP A 107 5.45 -3.04 5.99
CA ASP A 107 6.02 -1.69 6.14
C ASP A 107 7.54 -1.70 6.13
N GLU A 108 8.14 -2.69 6.78
CA GLU A 108 9.59 -2.82 6.78
C GLU A 108 10.15 -3.13 5.40
N VAL A 109 9.47 -4.00 4.63
CA VAL A 109 9.81 -4.26 3.22
C VAL A 109 9.72 -2.99 2.37
N GLU A 110 8.66 -2.20 2.55
CA GLU A 110 8.43 -0.99 1.75
C GLU A 110 9.40 0.15 2.08
N ARG A 111 9.94 0.21 3.31
CA ARG A 111 11.02 1.16 3.67
C ARG A 111 12.34 0.80 2.99
N HIS A 112 12.54 -0.46 2.61
CA HIS A 112 13.80 -0.97 2.06
C HIS A 112 13.61 -1.64 0.69
N PRO A 113 13.13 -0.91 -0.34
CA PRO A 113 12.83 -1.51 -1.65
C PRO A 113 14.06 -2.06 -2.38
N ASN A 114 15.26 -1.57 -2.05
CA ASN A 114 16.52 -1.98 -2.67
C ASN A 114 17.17 -3.20 -2.00
N ARG A 115 16.65 -3.67 -0.86
CA ARG A 115 17.24 -4.79 -0.12
C ARG A 115 16.49 -6.08 -0.46
N PRO A 116 17.09 -7.03 -1.19
CA PRO A 116 16.48 -8.33 -1.38
C PRO A 116 16.39 -9.06 -0.03
N ILE A 117 15.27 -9.70 0.22
CA ILE A 117 14.99 -10.40 1.46
C ILE A 117 15.19 -11.89 1.24
N ASP A 118 16.12 -12.49 1.97
CA ASP A 118 16.36 -13.94 1.93
C ASP A 118 15.69 -14.64 3.11
N MET A 119 15.01 -15.76 2.86
CA MET A 119 14.24 -16.51 3.86
C MET A 119 15.11 -17.03 5.01
N GLY A 120 16.39 -17.31 4.77
CA GLY A 120 17.32 -17.78 5.80
C GLY A 120 17.65 -16.74 6.88
N THR A 121 17.33 -15.47 6.66
CA THR A 121 17.60 -14.37 7.61
C THR A 121 16.41 -14.02 8.49
N ILE A 122 15.26 -14.66 8.26
CA ILE A 122 13.98 -14.31 8.87
C ILE A 122 13.70 -15.21 10.07
N ASP A 123 13.13 -14.64 11.13
CA ASP A 123 12.64 -15.41 12.29
C ASP A 123 11.59 -16.46 11.87
N ALA A 124 11.52 -17.58 12.58
CA ALA A 124 10.65 -18.70 12.22
C ALA A 124 9.16 -18.31 12.15
N ALA A 125 8.70 -17.37 12.99
CA ALA A 125 7.33 -16.87 12.95
C ALA A 125 7.06 -16.02 11.69
N ALA A 126 8.01 -15.14 11.33
CA ALA A 126 7.92 -14.34 10.11
C ALA A 126 8.12 -15.19 8.84
N GLY A 127 8.89 -16.28 8.91
CA GLY A 127 9.02 -17.26 7.82
C GLY A 127 7.70 -17.97 7.51
N ARG A 128 6.88 -18.29 8.54
CA ARG A 128 5.54 -18.85 8.30
C ARG A 128 4.63 -17.83 7.62
N ARG A 129 4.63 -16.57 8.09
CA ARG A 129 3.85 -15.49 7.49
C ARG A 129 4.26 -15.22 6.04
N SER A 130 5.56 -15.26 5.72
CA SER A 130 6.04 -15.05 4.35
C SER A 130 5.49 -16.10 3.37
N LEU A 131 5.41 -17.37 3.77
CA LEU A 131 4.83 -18.45 2.96
C LEU A 131 3.34 -18.25 2.76
N GLU A 132 2.61 -17.90 3.83
CA GLU A 132 1.18 -17.59 3.77
C GLU A 132 0.93 -16.39 2.84
N LEU A 133 1.73 -15.34 2.94
CA LEU A 133 1.68 -14.17 2.08
C LEU A 133 1.89 -14.54 0.60
N CYS A 134 2.88 -15.39 0.28
CA CYS A 134 3.13 -15.82 -1.08
C CYS A 134 1.91 -16.55 -1.68
N ALA A 135 1.30 -17.45 -0.92
CA ALA A 135 0.10 -18.17 -1.34
C ALA A 135 -1.10 -17.23 -1.55
N ILE A 136 -1.28 -16.27 -0.63
CA ILE A 136 -2.34 -15.27 -0.72
C ILE A 136 -2.12 -14.38 -1.96
N LEU A 137 -0.94 -13.81 -2.17
CA LEU A 137 -0.64 -12.96 -3.32
C LEU A 137 -0.86 -13.69 -4.65
N GLN A 138 -0.44 -14.96 -4.74
CA GLN A 138 -0.67 -15.78 -5.93
C GLN A 138 -2.17 -15.98 -6.22
N SER A 139 -3.02 -15.99 -5.19
CA SER A 139 -4.47 -16.17 -5.33
C SER A 139 -5.20 -14.90 -5.77
N PHE A 140 -4.70 -13.71 -5.41
CA PHE A 140 -5.34 -12.41 -5.67
C PHE A 140 -4.77 -11.64 -6.88
N VAL A 141 -3.73 -12.14 -7.53
CA VAL A 141 -3.06 -11.46 -8.65
C VAL A 141 -3.10 -12.32 -9.92
N ARG A 142 -3.25 -11.71 -11.11
CA ARG A 142 -3.21 -12.40 -12.41
C ARG A 142 -2.21 -11.74 -13.38
N HIS A 143 -2.06 -12.33 -14.57
CA HIS A 143 -1.22 -11.85 -15.68
C HIS A 143 0.23 -11.55 -15.29
N ARG A 144 0.76 -10.37 -15.62
CA ARG A 144 2.14 -9.96 -15.38
C ARG A 144 2.52 -10.01 -13.89
N PRO A 145 1.78 -9.37 -12.96
CA PRO A 145 2.18 -9.42 -11.55
C PRO A 145 2.13 -10.85 -10.95
N ALA A 146 1.30 -11.75 -11.48
CA ALA A 146 1.33 -13.17 -11.09
C ALA A 146 2.53 -13.95 -11.67
N LYS A 147 3.17 -13.45 -12.74
CA LYS A 147 4.45 -14.01 -13.23
C LYS A 147 5.60 -13.56 -12.34
N LEU A 148 5.57 -12.32 -11.85
CA LEU A 148 6.58 -11.80 -10.93
C LEU A 148 6.63 -12.61 -9.62
N ILE A 149 5.47 -12.89 -9.03
CA ILE A 149 5.39 -13.70 -7.79
C ILE A 149 5.89 -15.13 -8.02
N ARG A 150 5.53 -15.75 -9.16
CA ARG A 150 5.99 -17.11 -9.51
C ARG A 150 7.50 -17.21 -9.79
N ALA A 151 8.15 -16.11 -10.13
CA ALA A 151 9.59 -16.09 -10.36
C ALA A 151 10.40 -16.09 -9.04
N VAL A 152 9.76 -15.84 -7.90
CA VAL A 152 10.44 -15.77 -6.60
C VAL A 152 10.77 -17.17 -6.10
N THR A 153 12.01 -17.34 -5.66
CA THR A 153 12.51 -18.60 -5.12
C THR A 153 12.02 -18.82 -3.69
N HIS A 154 11.92 -20.09 -3.26
CA HIS A 154 11.58 -20.47 -1.88
C HIS A 154 10.19 -20.04 -1.39
N ASN A 155 9.30 -19.62 -2.30
CA ASN A 155 7.97 -19.09 -1.95
C ASN A 155 8.03 -17.93 -0.94
N ASN A 156 9.06 -17.08 -1.06
CA ASN A 156 9.20 -15.93 -0.17
C ASN A 156 8.19 -14.83 -0.55
N GLY A 157 7.11 -14.70 0.23
CA GLY A 157 6.08 -13.70 0.00
C GLY A 157 6.55 -12.26 0.21
N TYR A 158 7.55 -12.01 1.06
CA TYR A 158 8.06 -10.65 1.30
C TYR A 158 8.89 -10.15 0.12
N GLU A 159 9.74 -11.01 -0.44
CA GLU A 159 10.48 -10.69 -1.66
C GLU A 159 9.53 -10.55 -2.85
N GLY A 160 8.50 -11.39 -2.94
CA GLY A 160 7.40 -11.23 -3.88
C GLY A 160 6.71 -9.88 -3.75
N TRP A 161 6.39 -9.44 -2.53
CA TRP A 161 5.80 -8.13 -2.26
C TRP A 161 6.73 -6.98 -2.69
N ARG A 162 8.03 -7.06 -2.36
CA ARG A 162 9.04 -6.05 -2.73
C ARG A 162 9.11 -5.85 -4.24
N ILE A 163 9.25 -6.96 -4.99
CA ILE A 163 9.31 -6.94 -6.46
C ILE A 163 8.02 -6.38 -7.02
N LEU A 164 6.87 -6.83 -6.52
CA LEU A 164 5.55 -6.39 -6.94
C LEU A 164 5.40 -4.87 -6.76
N VAL A 165 5.73 -4.33 -5.58
CA VAL A 165 5.68 -2.88 -5.32
C VAL A 165 6.64 -2.12 -6.23
N THR A 166 7.87 -2.60 -6.41
CA THR A 166 8.88 -1.92 -7.24
C THR A 166 8.49 -1.88 -8.72
N GLU A 167 7.90 -2.96 -9.24
CA GLU A 167 7.54 -3.10 -10.65
C GLU A 167 6.20 -2.46 -11.01
N MET A 168 5.23 -2.50 -10.09
CA MET A 168 3.85 -2.05 -10.33
C MET A 168 3.62 -0.59 -9.93
N GLN A 169 4.43 -0.04 -9.03
CA GLN A 169 4.30 1.36 -8.66
C GLN A 169 4.80 2.24 -9.81
N PRO A 170 4.01 3.25 -10.25
CA PRO A 170 4.45 4.14 -11.31
C PRO A 170 5.72 4.86 -10.87
N SER A 171 6.84 4.52 -11.49
CA SER A 171 8.06 5.29 -11.28
C SER A 171 7.81 6.72 -11.77
N THR A 172 8.22 7.70 -10.97
CA THR A 172 8.15 9.12 -11.37
C THR A 172 8.98 9.39 -12.63
N ARG A 173 9.98 8.55 -12.94
CA ARG A 173 10.86 8.68 -14.11
C ARG A 173 10.15 8.59 -15.47
N PRO A 174 9.35 7.55 -15.80
CA PRO A 174 8.60 7.53 -17.04
C PRO A 174 7.60 8.68 -17.16
N ARG A 175 7.01 9.15 -16.05
CA ARG A 175 6.17 10.36 -16.05
C ARG A 175 6.99 11.62 -16.33
N GLN A 176 8.16 11.77 -15.70
CA GLN A 176 9.10 12.86 -15.96
C GLN A 176 9.61 12.84 -17.41
N LEU A 177 9.91 11.65 -17.95
CA LEU A 177 10.34 11.48 -19.34
C LEU A 177 9.21 11.75 -20.32
N ALA A 178 7.98 11.33 -20.02
CA ALA A 178 6.81 11.66 -20.84
C ALA A 178 6.56 13.17 -20.85
N LEU A 179 6.66 13.84 -19.70
CA LEU A 179 6.59 15.30 -19.61
C LEU A 179 7.76 15.98 -20.35
N ALA A 180 8.98 15.47 -20.23
CA ALA A 180 10.14 15.99 -20.95
C ALA A 180 9.99 15.81 -22.47
N ASN A 181 9.48 14.67 -22.93
CA ASN A 181 9.17 14.42 -24.34
C ASN A 181 8.01 15.30 -24.82
N GLN A 182 7.00 15.55 -23.99
CA GLN A 182 5.93 16.48 -24.31
C GLN A 182 6.48 17.90 -24.46
N LEU A 183 7.28 18.37 -23.50
CA LEU A 183 7.94 19.68 -23.55
C LEU A 183 8.88 19.83 -24.76
N ALA A 184 9.68 18.80 -25.06
CA ALA A 184 10.58 18.79 -26.21
C ALA A 184 9.82 18.81 -27.55
N ASN A 185 8.61 18.24 -27.60
CA ASN A 185 7.76 18.20 -28.78
C ASN A 185 6.71 19.31 -28.82
N VAL A 186 6.73 20.27 -27.88
CA VAL A 186 5.94 21.51 -28.01
C VAL A 186 6.49 22.27 -29.22
N LYS A 187 5.87 22.05 -30.37
CA LYS A 187 6.10 22.86 -31.55
C LYS A 187 5.37 24.18 -31.33
N PHE A 188 6.13 25.24 -31.08
CA PHE A 188 5.62 26.60 -31.26
C PHE A 188 5.22 26.73 -32.72
N ASP A 189 3.92 26.77 -33.00
CA ASP A 189 3.43 26.91 -34.36
C ASP A 189 3.92 28.27 -34.90
N PRO A 190 4.71 28.31 -35.99
CA PRO A 190 5.14 29.57 -36.56
C PRO A 190 3.98 30.37 -37.16
N LYS A 191 2.75 29.84 -37.28
CA LYS A 191 1.56 30.67 -37.57
C LYS A 191 1.03 31.41 -36.33
N VAL A 192 1.48 30.99 -35.14
CA VAL A 192 1.48 31.74 -33.89
C VAL A 192 2.78 32.57 -33.77
N GLN A 193 3.53 32.77 -34.87
CA GLN A 193 4.45 33.90 -34.92
C GLN A 193 3.60 35.15 -34.89
N ILE A 194 3.67 35.83 -33.75
CA ILE A 194 3.48 37.27 -33.72
C ILE A 194 4.39 37.79 -34.85
N HIS A 195 3.80 38.22 -35.97
CA HIS A 195 4.53 38.85 -37.06
C HIS A 195 5.02 40.21 -36.53
N MET A 196 6.09 40.14 -35.77
CA MET A 196 6.66 41.23 -35.02
C MET A 196 7.67 41.88 -35.96
N SER A 197 7.18 42.76 -36.83
CA SER A 197 8.04 43.62 -37.62
C SER A 197 8.69 44.63 -36.67
N LEU A 198 9.82 44.24 -36.09
CA LEU A 198 10.62 45.11 -35.23
C LEU A 198 11.33 46.15 -36.12
N SER A 199 10.86 47.40 -36.10
CA SER A 199 11.63 48.55 -36.57
C SER A 199 12.36 49.21 -35.40
N SER A 200 13.39 50.03 -35.68
CA SER A 200 14.24 50.67 -34.66
C SER A 200 13.50 51.61 -33.68
N GLU A 201 12.21 51.89 -33.91
CA GLU A 201 11.36 52.74 -33.06
C GLU A 201 10.36 51.93 -32.20
N THR A 202 10.40 50.60 -32.26
CA THR A 202 9.46 49.77 -31.51
C THR A 202 9.74 49.80 -30.01
N THR A 203 8.98 50.63 -29.31
CA THR A 203 9.03 50.75 -27.86
C THR A 203 8.25 49.61 -27.20
N TYR A 204 8.66 49.22 -25.98
CA TYR A 204 8.06 48.17 -25.16
C TYR A 204 6.52 48.18 -25.12
N GLN A 205 5.92 49.38 -25.09
CA GLN A 205 4.48 49.55 -24.99
C GLN A 205 3.73 49.00 -26.22
N LYS A 206 4.28 49.19 -27.41
CA LYS A 206 3.72 48.71 -28.67
C LYS A 206 3.84 47.19 -28.80
N LEU A 207 4.96 46.63 -28.34
CA LEU A 207 5.15 45.18 -28.27
C LEU A 207 4.17 44.53 -27.29
N LYS A 208 3.99 45.13 -26.12
CA LYS A 208 3.05 44.66 -25.09
C LYS A 208 1.61 44.63 -25.60
N GLU A 209 1.16 45.69 -26.27
CA GLU A 209 -0.19 45.76 -26.83
C GLU A 209 -0.43 44.70 -27.90
N GLN A 210 0.56 44.45 -28.75
CA GLN A 210 0.46 43.48 -29.83
C GLN A 210 0.44 42.03 -29.31
N VAL A 211 1.19 41.72 -28.24
CA VAL A 211 1.12 40.42 -27.53
C VAL A 211 -0.26 40.24 -26.90
N ILE A 212 -0.81 41.26 -26.23
CA ILE A 212 -2.13 41.17 -25.58
C ILE A 212 -3.25 41.00 -26.62
N ALA A 213 -3.19 41.72 -27.74
CA ALA A 213 -4.15 41.57 -28.84
C ALA A 213 -4.09 40.15 -29.45
N TYR A 214 -2.88 39.59 -29.50
CA TYR A 214 -2.67 38.23 -29.95
C TYR A 214 -3.25 37.21 -28.96
N GLU A 215 -2.92 37.29 -27.67
CA GLU A 215 -3.48 36.40 -26.64
C GLU A 215 -5.01 36.44 -26.59
N ARG A 216 -5.60 37.62 -26.74
CA ARG A 216 -7.06 37.79 -26.80
C ARG A 216 -7.68 37.17 -28.05
N SER A 217 -6.98 37.22 -29.19
CA SER A 217 -7.50 36.68 -30.45
C SER A 217 -7.28 35.18 -30.60
N THR A 218 -6.24 34.61 -29.96
CA THR A 218 -5.91 33.19 -30.08
C THR A 218 -6.28 32.34 -28.88
N THR A 219 -6.81 32.94 -27.81
CA THR A 219 -7.46 32.18 -26.73
C THR A 219 -8.76 31.58 -27.26
N ARG A 220 -8.64 30.44 -27.94
CA ARG A 220 -9.77 29.58 -28.23
C ARG A 220 -10.10 28.82 -26.94
N TRP A 221 -11.22 29.16 -26.31
CA TRP A 221 -11.73 28.43 -25.17
C TRP A 221 -11.86 26.94 -25.54
N GLN A 222 -11.01 26.09 -24.96
CA GLN A 222 -11.12 24.64 -25.12
C GLN A 222 -11.97 24.13 -23.95
N PRO A 223 -13.18 23.59 -24.20
CA PRO A 223 -14.06 23.08 -23.14
C PRO A 223 -13.45 21.93 -22.30
N ASN A 224 -12.29 21.43 -22.69
CA ASN A 224 -11.73 20.17 -22.21
C ASN A 224 -10.45 20.35 -21.37
N ALA A 225 -9.91 21.58 -21.26
CA ALA A 225 -8.56 21.81 -20.71
C ALA A 225 -8.53 22.22 -19.23
N THR A 226 -9.68 22.40 -18.58
CA THR A 226 -9.77 22.60 -17.13
C THR A 226 -10.30 21.33 -16.48
N GLY A 227 -9.42 20.65 -15.74
CA GLY A 227 -9.71 19.41 -15.05
C GLY A 227 -10.90 19.53 -14.09
N LEU A 228 -11.99 18.84 -14.44
CA LEU A 228 -13.00 18.20 -13.58
C LEU A 228 -14.07 17.63 -14.52
N ALA A 229 -13.72 16.57 -15.26
CA ALA A 229 -14.68 15.86 -16.09
C ALA A 229 -15.49 14.90 -15.21
N LEU A 230 -16.75 15.25 -14.95
CA LEU A 230 -17.78 14.28 -14.53
C LEU A 230 -18.00 13.30 -15.70
N PRO A 231 -18.22 11.99 -15.44
CA PRO A 231 -18.45 11.04 -16.52
C PRO A 231 -19.77 11.36 -17.23
N THR A 232 -19.69 11.80 -18.49
CA THR A 232 -20.86 11.93 -19.35
C THR A 232 -21.27 10.54 -19.83
N THR A 233 -22.36 10.01 -19.25
CA THR A 233 -23.11 8.93 -19.88
C THR A 233 -23.75 9.49 -21.15
N LYS A 234 -23.54 8.81 -22.27
CA LYS A 234 -24.28 9.05 -23.51
C LYS A 234 -25.78 9.04 -23.22
N SER A 235 -26.41 10.21 -23.30
CA SER A 235 -27.86 10.33 -23.46
C SER A 235 -28.12 11.31 -24.60
N LEU A 236 -28.97 10.87 -25.53
CA LEU A 236 -29.56 11.69 -26.57
C LEU A 236 -30.09 13.01 -25.98
N ASP A 237 -30.09 14.02 -26.84
CA ASP A 237 -30.73 15.33 -26.68
C ASP A 237 -29.84 16.42 -26.09
N SER A 238 -29.06 17.05 -26.97
CA SER A 238 -28.41 18.34 -26.70
C SER A 238 -29.29 19.46 -27.28
N PRO A 239 -29.70 20.47 -26.49
CA PRO A 239 -30.47 21.62 -26.99
C PRO A 239 -29.66 22.37 -28.05
N GLN A 240 -30.19 22.49 -29.26
CA GLN A 240 -29.61 23.34 -30.28
C GLN A 240 -29.86 24.83 -29.95
N PRO A 241 -28.88 25.72 -30.16
CA PRO A 241 -29.10 27.17 -30.08
C PRO A 241 -30.15 27.58 -31.13
N MET A 242 -31.20 28.29 -30.70
CA MET A 242 -32.22 28.85 -31.59
C MET A 242 -31.60 29.84 -32.58
N GLU A 243 -31.84 29.65 -33.88
CA GLU A 243 -31.53 30.66 -34.89
C GLU A 243 -32.57 31.78 -34.83
N ILE A 244 -32.13 33.00 -34.52
CA ILE A 244 -32.96 34.21 -34.55
C ILE A 244 -32.78 34.84 -35.93
N ASP A 245 -33.74 34.63 -36.82
CA ASP A 245 -33.75 35.28 -38.13
C ASP A 245 -33.97 36.79 -37.98
N SER A 246 -33.04 37.55 -38.55
CA SER A 246 -33.06 39.01 -38.63
C SER A 246 -34.18 39.49 -39.57
N ILE A 247 -35.04 40.38 -39.08
CA ILE A 247 -36.06 41.05 -39.89
C ILE A 247 -35.43 41.83 -41.06
N THR A 248 -35.62 41.36 -42.29
CA THR A 248 -35.31 42.15 -43.49
C THR A 248 -36.45 43.12 -43.76
N SER A 249 -36.18 44.42 -43.59
CA SER A 249 -37.03 45.52 -44.05
C SER A 249 -36.80 45.75 -45.55
N LYS A 250 -37.84 45.52 -46.36
CA LYS A 250 -38.40 46.43 -47.38
C LYS A 250 -39.51 45.74 -48.18
#